data_AF-A0A9C9W5P2-F1
#
_entry.id   AF-A0A9C9W5P2-F1
#
_cell.length_a   1.000
_cell.length_b   1.000
_cell.length_c   1.000
_cell.angle_alpha   90.00
_cell.angle_beta   90.00
_cell.angle_gamma   90.00
#
_symmetry.space_group_name_H-M   'P 1'
#
loop_
_entity.id
_entity.type
_entity.pdbx_description
1 polymer ?
#
loop_
_entity_poly.entity_id
_entity_poly.type
_entity_poly.pdbx_seq_one_letter_code
_entity_poly.pdbx_strand_id
1 'polypeptide(L)'
;MTSIQQERRFSVAAERWCFTLQDLFTFLQHRDEVFNRIDYKEFRHALFGSPINRATRALGAEVIIADNRNNVDKSTYALVWTDA
;
A
#
# COMPACT_ATOMS: atom_id res chain seq x y z
N MET A 1 1.33 31.46 5.81
CA MET A 1 0.35 30.58 5.14
C MET A 1 1.02 29.26 4.84
N THR A 2 1.11 28.38 5.83
CA THR A 2 1.61 27.02 5.62
C THR A 2 0.48 26.23 5.00
N SER A 3 0.53 26.00 3.68
CA SER A 3 -0.26 24.94 3.07
C SER A 3 0.20 23.63 3.70
N ILE A 4 -0.50 23.20 4.75
CA ILE A 4 -0.42 21.84 5.25
C ILE A 4 -0.98 21.00 4.11
N GLN A 5 -0.10 20.50 3.23
CA GLN A 5 -0.48 19.46 2.28
C GLN A 5 -1.01 18.33 3.15
N GLN A 6 -2.32 18.14 3.06
CA GLN A 6 -3.01 17.04 3.69
C GLN A 6 -2.39 15.77 3.09
N GLU A 7 -1.39 15.21 3.77
CA GLU A 7 -0.85 13.89 3.45
C GLU A 7 -2.03 12.93 3.64
N ARG A 8 -2.75 12.65 2.55
CA ARG A 8 -3.82 11.66 2.54
C ARG A 8 -3.16 10.29 2.66
N ARG A 9 -2.84 9.90 3.90
CA ARG A 9 -2.14 8.67 4.27
C ARG A 9 -2.83 7.42 3.71
N PHE A 10 -4.16 7.46 3.61
CA PHE A 10 -4.95 6.49 2.87
C PHE A 10 -6.12 7.21 2.22
N SER A 11 -6.36 6.97 0.93
CA SER A 11 -7.59 7.39 0.25
C SER A 11 -8.41 6.16 -0.10
N VAL A 12 -9.52 5.97 0.59
CA VAL A 12 -10.45 4.87 0.34
C VAL A 12 -11.58 5.38 -0.55
N ALA A 13 -11.72 4.81 -1.73
CA ALA A 13 -12.87 4.96 -2.62
C ALA A 13 -13.56 3.61 -2.81
N ALA A 14 -14.78 3.61 -3.34
CA ALA A 14 -15.60 2.41 -3.51
C ALA A 14 -14.88 1.29 -4.28
N GLU A 15 -14.04 1.66 -5.25
CA GLU A 15 -13.40 0.72 -6.19
C GLU A 15 -11.89 0.60 -5.98
N ARG A 16 -11.31 1.43 -5.10
CA ARG A 16 -9.86 1.41 -4.87
C ARG A 16 -9.44 2.03 -3.55
N TRP A 17 -8.38 1.51 -2.98
CA TRP A 17 -7.67 2.10 -1.85
C TRP A 17 -6.30 2.56 -2.31
N CYS A 18 -6.03 3.86 -2.21
CA CYS A 18 -4.72 4.43 -2.54
C CYS A 18 -3.90 4.69 -1.27
N PHE A 19 -2.62 4.36 -1.32
CA PHE A 19 -1.70 4.46 -0.18
C PHE A 19 -0.25 4.59 -0.63
N THR A 20 0.62 5.10 0.24
CA THR A 20 2.07 4.86 0.13
C THR A 20 2.42 3.55 0.83
N LEU A 21 3.57 2.96 0.52
CA LEU A 21 4.00 1.73 1.21
C LEU A 21 4.26 1.95 2.70
N GLN A 22 4.75 3.12 3.06
CA GLN A 22 4.98 3.48 4.45
C GLN A 22 3.66 3.56 5.21
N ASP A 23 2.63 4.16 4.60
CA ASP A 23 1.29 4.20 5.20
C ASP A 23 0.70 2.79 5.35
N LEU A 24 0.82 1.94 4.33
CA LEU A 24 0.36 0.55 4.39
C LEU A 24 1.08 -0.23 5.50
N PHE A 25 2.40 -0.07 5.61
CA PHE A 25 3.19 -0.70 6.66
C PHE A 25 2.73 -0.28 8.06
N THR A 26 2.60 1.03 8.29
CA THR A 26 2.11 1.56 9.56
C THR A 26 0.69 1.07 9.85
N PHE A 27 -0.20 1.00 8.85
CA PHE A 27 -1.54 0.45 9.05
C PHE A 27 -1.50 -1.02 9.49
N LEU A 28 -0.68 -1.85 8.84
CA LEU A 28 -0.57 -3.28 9.13
C LEU A 28 0.05 -3.56 10.50
N GLN A 29 1.00 -2.74 10.95
CA GLN A 29 1.56 -2.78 12.31
C GLN A 29 0.47 -2.69 13.40
N HIS A 30 -0.55 -1.86 13.18
CA HIS A 30 -1.66 -1.73 14.13
C HIS A 30 -2.68 -2.88 14.04
N ARG A 31 -2.62 -3.71 13.00
CA ARG A 31 -3.61 -4.76 12.73
C ARG A 31 -3.11 -6.16 13.07
N ASP A 32 -1.82 -6.41 12.91
CA ASP A 32 -1.25 -7.74 13.11
C ASP A 32 0.17 -7.63 13.70
N GLU A 33 0.41 -8.37 14.79
CA GLU A 33 1.65 -8.34 15.56
C GLU A 33 2.86 -8.80 14.74
N VAL A 34 2.66 -9.60 13.69
CA VAL A 34 3.73 -10.01 12.76
C VAL A 34 4.39 -8.77 12.15
N PHE A 35 3.62 -7.75 11.78
CA PHE A 35 4.18 -6.53 11.18
C PHE A 35 4.86 -5.61 12.20
N ASN A 36 4.56 -5.76 13.50
CA ASN A 36 5.30 -5.06 14.57
C ASN A 36 6.69 -5.64 14.80
N ARG A 37 6.93 -6.88 14.38
CA ARG A 37 8.19 -7.61 14.61
C ARG A 37 9.17 -7.52 13.43
N ILE A 38 8.74 -6.98 12.30
CA ILE A 38 9.59 -6.78 11.12
C ILE A 38 9.85 -5.29 10.90
N ASP A 39 10.98 -4.95 10.32
CA ASP A 39 11.27 -3.57 9.92
C ASP A 39 10.69 -3.22 8.53
N TYR A 40 10.72 -1.93 8.18
CA TYR A 40 10.19 -1.46 6.90
C TYR A 40 10.93 -2.06 5.69
N LYS A 41 12.23 -2.38 5.82
CA LYS A 41 13.02 -2.96 4.74
C LYS A 41 12.60 -4.41 4.49
N GLU A 42 12.39 -5.18 5.55
CA GLU A 42 11.85 -6.54 5.51
C GLU A 42 10.44 -6.54 4.92
N PHE A 43 9.58 -5.62 5.36
CA PHE A 43 8.24 -5.44 4.78
C PHE A 43 8.28 -5.21 3.27
N ARG A 44 9.12 -4.27 2.79
CA ARG A 44 9.23 -4.00 1.34
C ARG A 44 9.74 -5.22 0.58
N HIS A 45 10.72 -5.94 1.14
CA HIS A 45 11.24 -7.14 0.50
C HIS A 45 10.17 -8.22 0.41
N ALA A 46 9.36 -8.40 1.47
CA ALA A 46 8.19 -9.27 1.44
C ALA A 46 7.18 -8.80 0.39
N LEU A 47 6.85 -7.50 0.31
CA LEU A 47 5.85 -6.98 -0.62
C LEU A 47 6.24 -7.19 -2.09
N PHE A 48 7.50 -6.90 -2.45
CA PHE A 48 7.99 -6.97 -3.83
C PHE A 48 8.58 -8.32 -4.23
N GLY A 49 8.99 -9.14 -3.25
CA GLY A 49 9.46 -10.51 -3.48
C GLY A 49 8.33 -11.55 -3.42
N SER A 50 7.14 -11.18 -2.95
CA SER A 50 6.03 -12.11 -2.70
C SER A 50 5.08 -12.25 -3.88
N PRO A 51 4.36 -13.39 -3.97
CA PRO A 51 3.13 -13.51 -4.74
C PRO A 51 1.99 -12.57 -4.29
N ILE A 52 2.21 -11.47 -3.57
CA ILE A 52 1.15 -10.57 -3.09
C ILE A 52 0.20 -10.15 -4.21
N ASN A 53 0.71 -9.74 -5.38
CA ASN A 53 -0.16 -9.41 -6.52
C ASN A 53 -0.94 -10.62 -7.06
N ARG A 54 -0.39 -11.84 -6.95
CA ARG A 54 -1.13 -13.06 -7.30
C ARG A 54 -2.17 -13.42 -6.25
N ALA A 55 -1.84 -13.25 -4.97
CA ALA A 55 -2.74 -13.52 -3.85
C ALA A 55 -3.90 -12.52 -3.82
N THR A 56 -3.66 -11.24 -4.05
CA THR A 56 -4.73 -10.24 -4.17
C THR A 56 -5.60 -10.52 -5.40
N ARG A 57 -5.01 -10.91 -6.54
CA ARG A 57 -5.78 -11.27 -7.74
C ARG A 57 -6.70 -12.47 -7.50
N ALA A 58 -6.26 -13.46 -6.73
CA ALA A 58 -7.12 -14.58 -6.33
C ALA A 58 -8.30 -14.16 -5.44
N LEU A 59 -8.23 -12.98 -4.82
CA LEU A 59 -9.30 -12.36 -4.02
C LEU A 59 -10.09 -11.30 -4.81
N GLY A 60 -9.93 -11.23 -6.14
CA GLY A 60 -10.63 -10.25 -6.98
C GLY A 60 -10.12 -8.82 -6.82
N ALA A 61 -8.85 -8.63 -6.44
CA ALA A 61 -8.23 -7.31 -6.34
C ALA A 61 -6.81 -7.30 -6.89
N GLU A 62 -6.27 -6.12 -7.22
CA GLU A 62 -4.90 -5.99 -7.72
C GLU A 62 -4.21 -4.77 -7.13
N VAL A 63 -2.92 -4.89 -6.80
CA VAL A 63 -2.10 -3.74 -6.42
C VAL A 63 -1.41 -3.17 -7.67
N ILE A 64 -1.76 -1.94 -8.02
CA ILE A 64 -1.18 -1.18 -9.13
C ILE A 64 -0.36 0.01 -8.60
N ILE A 65 0.52 0.55 -9.44
CA ILE A 65 1.17 1.84 -9.19
C ILE A 65 0.26 2.93 -9.77
N ALA A 66 -0.31 3.77 -8.90
CA ALA A 66 -1.22 4.85 -9.29
C ALA A 66 -0.50 6.16 -9.63
N ASP A 67 0.64 6.42 -8.98
CA ASP A 67 1.53 7.56 -9.27
C ASP A 67 2.99 7.10 -9.11
N ASN A 68 3.71 6.96 -10.23
CA ASN A 68 5.11 6.55 -10.23
C ASN A 68 6.03 7.77 -10.13
N ARG A 69 6.71 7.92 -8.99
CA ARG A 69 7.66 9.02 -8.75
C ARG A 69 9.12 8.63 -8.95
N ASN A 70 9.39 7.52 -9.65
CA ASN A 70 10.72 6.90 -9.78
C ASN A 70 11.42 6.63 -8.44
N ASN A 71 10.63 6.54 -7.37
CA ASN A 71 11.07 6.20 -6.04
C ASN A 71 9.92 5.45 -5.37
N VAL A 72 10.19 4.20 -4.99
CA VAL A 72 9.21 3.26 -4.41
C VAL A 72 8.53 3.85 -3.16
N ASP A 73 9.28 4.54 -2.31
CA ASP A 73 8.75 5.09 -1.06
C ASP A 73 7.94 6.38 -1.28
N LYS A 74 8.14 7.06 -2.42
CA LYS A 74 7.39 8.28 -2.80
C LYS A 74 6.23 8.00 -3.77
N SER A 75 6.18 6.80 -4.33
CA SER A 75 5.14 6.41 -5.28
C SER A 75 3.85 6.09 -4.55
N THR A 76 2.72 6.35 -5.21
CA THR A 76 1.40 5.97 -4.69
C THR A 76 0.98 4.67 -5.33
N TYR A 77 0.54 3.73 -4.51
CA TYR A 77 -0.01 2.45 -4.91
C TYR A 77 -1.53 2.48 -4.73
N ALA A 78 -2.24 1.63 -5.47
CA ALA A 78 -3.65 1.42 -5.27
C ALA A 78 -3.98 -0.07 -5.26
N LEU A 79 -4.74 -0.53 -4.27
CA LEU A 79 -5.45 -1.79 -4.32
C LEU A 79 -6.78 -1.52 -5.03
N VAL A 80 -7.01 -2.14 -6.18
CA VAL A 80 -8.20 -1.95 -7.02
C VAL A 80 -8.98 -3.26 -7.06
N TRP A 81 -10.29 -3.21 -6.88
CA TRP A 81 -11.15 -4.39 -7.00
C TRP A 81 -11.41 -4.65 -8.49
N THR A 82 -11.18 -5.90 -8.93
CA THR A 82 -11.37 -6.34 -10.32
C THR A 82 -12.73 -7.00 -10.54
N ASP A 83 -13.48 -7.26 -9.47
CA ASP A 83 -14.84 -7.79 -9.50
C ASP A 83 -15.82 -6.68 -9.10
N ALA A 84 -16.68 -6.28 -10.05
CA ALA A 84 -17.85 -5.44 -9.87
C ALA A 84 -19.06 -6.14 -10.51
#